data_AF-A0A3D9BJN0-F1
#
_entry.id   AF-A0A3D9BJN0-F1
#
_cell.length_a   1.000
_cell.length_b   1.000
_cell.length_c   1.000
_cell.angle_alpha   90.00
_cell.angle_beta   90.00
_cell.angle_gamma   90.00
#
_symmetry.space_group_name_H-M   'P 1'
#
loop_
_entity.id
_entity.type
_entity.pdbx_description
1 polymer ?
#
loop_
_entity_poly.entity_id
_entity_poly.type
_entity_poly.pdbx_seq_one_letter_code
_entity_poly.pdbx_strand_id
1 'polypeptide(L)'
;MAGLFTAKPSRRERDAARERLAKDRAEKIVGNLCAVTRLALEEGRILTTLAYEGTFRATIRSELCLQGWSWQAADDTAQDVVAVVFSILQVKRPDWYEGQPDWTIKRGTLIERTRCANCGHALPEGHTKFCSTPCRRVHGLRLM
;
A
#
# COMPACT_ATOMS: atom_id res chain seq x y z
N MET A 1 -46.34 -18.15 -24.38
CA MET A 1 -45.55 -18.01 -23.13
C MET A 1 -44.08 -18.20 -23.49
N ALA A 2 -43.36 -17.11 -23.75
CA ALA A 2 -41.94 -17.17 -24.10
C ALA A 2 -41.15 -17.58 -22.85
N GLY A 3 -40.55 -18.77 -22.87
CA GLY A 3 -39.63 -19.22 -21.85
C GLY A 3 -38.40 -18.32 -21.84
N LEU A 4 -38.16 -17.64 -20.73
CA LEU A 4 -36.93 -16.92 -20.46
C LEU A 4 -35.78 -17.93 -20.41
N PHE A 5 -35.04 -18.08 -21.52
CA PHE A 5 -33.72 -18.71 -21.49
C PHE A 5 -32.78 -17.79 -20.70
N THR A 6 -32.70 -17.97 -19.39
CA THR A 6 -31.70 -17.27 -18.57
C THR A 6 -30.32 -17.76 -19.00
N ALA A 7 -29.53 -16.87 -19.59
CA ALA A 7 -28.13 -17.16 -19.94
C ALA A 7 -27.37 -17.64 -18.70
N LYS A 8 -26.52 -18.66 -18.88
CA LYS A 8 -25.72 -19.21 -17.79
C LYS A 8 -24.79 -18.12 -17.26
N PRO A 9 -24.76 -17.85 -15.95
CA PRO A 9 -23.91 -16.80 -15.39
C PRO A 9 -22.44 -17.09 -15.70
N SER A 10 -21.74 -16.06 -16.14
CA SER A 10 -20.31 -16.05 -16.41
C SER A 10 -19.50 -16.45 -15.17
N ARG A 11 -18.24 -16.84 -15.39
CA ARG A 11 -17.32 -17.16 -14.28
C ARG A 11 -17.20 -15.99 -13.29
N ARG A 12 -17.10 -14.74 -13.78
CA ARG A 12 -16.97 -13.55 -12.94
C ARG A 12 -18.23 -13.29 -12.10
N GLU A 13 -19.42 -13.47 -12.68
CA GLU A 13 -20.69 -13.33 -11.95
C GLU A 13 -20.84 -14.39 -10.87
N ARG A 14 -20.39 -15.63 -11.13
CA ARG A 14 -20.41 -16.69 -10.11
C ARG A 14 -19.43 -16.44 -8.97
N ASP A 15 -18.26 -15.89 -9.27
CA ASP A 15 -17.28 -15.51 -8.25
C ASP A 15 -17.83 -14.36 -7.39
N ALA A 16 -18.47 -13.36 -8.01
CA ALA A 16 -19.11 -12.24 -7.32
C ALA A 16 -20.28 -12.67 -6.44
N ALA A 17 -21.15 -13.55 -6.95
CA ALA A 17 -22.27 -14.09 -6.17
C ALA A 17 -21.82 -14.89 -4.94
N ARG A 18 -20.59 -15.41 -4.95
CA ARG A 18 -20.00 -16.17 -3.83
C ARG A 18 -19.01 -15.35 -3.02
N GLU A 19 -18.70 -14.14 -3.47
CA GLU A 19 -17.59 -13.30 -2.99
C GLU A 19 -16.30 -14.10 -2.77
N ARG A 20 -15.99 -14.98 -3.73
CA ARG A 20 -14.81 -15.85 -3.66
C ARG A 20 -14.27 -16.15 -5.04
N LEU A 21 -12.95 -15.99 -5.19
CA LEU A 21 -12.25 -16.38 -6.41
C LEU A 21 -12.20 -17.90 -6.54
N ALA A 22 -12.45 -18.39 -7.76
CA ALA A 22 -12.10 -19.76 -8.11
C ALA A 22 -10.59 -19.98 -7.95
N LYS A 23 -10.20 -21.18 -7.48
CA LYS A 23 -8.81 -21.51 -7.15
C LYS A 23 -7.86 -21.31 -8.34
N ASP A 24 -8.25 -21.78 -9.52
CA ASP A 24 -7.50 -21.64 -10.77
C ASP A 24 -7.27 -20.17 -11.15
N ARG A 25 -8.29 -19.32 -10.94
CA ARG A 25 -8.21 -17.88 -11.17
C ARG A 25 -7.28 -17.20 -10.17
N ALA A 26 -7.38 -17.54 -8.90
CA ALA A 26 -6.51 -17.00 -7.85
C ALA A 26 -5.05 -17.37 -8.11
N GLU A 27 -4.75 -18.63 -8.42
CA GLU A 27 -3.40 -19.10 -8.76
C GLU A 27 -2.82 -18.37 -9.97
N LYS A 28 -3.63 -18.15 -11.02
CA LYS A 28 -3.20 -17.40 -12.20
C LYS A 28 -2.88 -15.93 -11.87
N ILE A 29 -3.71 -15.28 -11.06
CA ILE A 29 -3.47 -13.90 -10.62
C ILE A 29 -2.16 -13.85 -9.82
N VAL A 30 -2.01 -14.71 -8.81
CA VAL A 30 -0.80 -14.78 -7.98
C VAL A 30 0.44 -15.02 -8.84
N GLY A 31 0.41 -15.98 -9.76
CA GLY A 31 1.53 -16.28 -10.65
C GLY A 31 1.94 -15.08 -11.50
N ASN A 32 0.97 -14.37 -12.08
CA ASN A 32 1.23 -13.16 -12.87
C ASN A 32 1.83 -12.03 -12.01
N LEU A 33 1.31 -11.79 -10.80
CA LEU A 33 1.81 -10.76 -9.90
C LEU A 33 3.25 -11.05 -9.44
N CYS A 34 3.55 -12.31 -9.12
CA CYS A 34 4.91 -12.76 -8.83
C CYS A 34 5.85 -12.51 -10.02
N ALA A 35 5.43 -12.86 -11.25
CA ALA A 35 6.24 -12.69 -12.45
C ALA A 35 6.52 -11.20 -12.74
N VAL A 36 5.50 -10.34 -12.66
CA VAL A 36 5.65 -8.89 -12.86
C VAL A 36 6.58 -8.28 -11.81
N THR A 37 6.46 -8.69 -10.55
CA THR A 37 7.31 -8.16 -9.47
C THR A 37 8.77 -8.57 -9.66
N ARG A 38 9.04 -9.83 -10.02
CA ARG A 38 10.41 -10.31 -10.31
C ARG A 38 11.02 -9.56 -11.49
N LEU A 39 10.30 -9.47 -12.60
CA LEU A 39 10.77 -8.77 -13.78
C LEU A 39 11.09 -7.30 -13.48
N ALA A 40 10.21 -6.61 -12.75
CA ALA A 40 10.42 -5.21 -12.39
C ALA A 40 11.63 -5.01 -11.45
N LEU A 41 11.94 -5.98 -10.59
CA LEU A 41 13.16 -5.96 -9.76
C LEU A 41 14.40 -6.20 -10.60
N GLU A 42 14.38 -7.21 -11.46
CA GLU A 42 15.51 -7.57 -12.35
C GLU A 42 15.89 -6.42 -13.28
N GLU A 43 14.90 -5.67 -13.78
CA GLU A 43 15.12 -4.49 -14.63
C GLU A 43 15.39 -3.20 -13.83
N GLY A 44 15.39 -3.26 -12.50
CA GLY A 44 15.63 -2.09 -11.65
C GLY A 44 14.52 -1.02 -11.66
N ARG A 45 13.31 -1.35 -12.14
CA ARG A 45 12.15 -0.43 -12.12
C ARG A 45 11.61 -0.18 -10.72
N ILE A 46 11.81 -1.16 -9.83
CA ILE A 46 11.47 -1.06 -8.41
C ILE A 46 12.68 -1.47 -7.57
N LEU A 47 12.78 -0.90 -6.37
CA LEU A 47 13.90 -1.14 -5.46
C LEU A 47 13.61 -2.25 -4.43
N THR A 48 12.34 -2.63 -4.27
CA THR A 48 11.91 -3.63 -3.29
C THR A 48 10.66 -4.34 -3.79
N THR A 49 10.49 -5.61 -3.38
CA THR A 49 9.29 -6.41 -3.64
C THR A 49 8.01 -5.77 -3.08
N LEU A 50 8.13 -4.96 -2.02
CA LEU A 50 7.02 -4.24 -1.41
C LEU A 50 6.49 -3.07 -2.26
N ALA A 51 7.22 -2.65 -3.29
CA ALA A 51 6.89 -1.45 -4.08
C ALA A 51 5.50 -1.51 -4.72
N TYR A 52 5.01 -2.70 -5.05
CA TYR A 52 3.70 -2.89 -5.68
C TYR A 52 2.59 -3.30 -4.73
N GLU A 53 2.83 -3.36 -3.41
CA GLU A 53 1.80 -3.75 -2.43
C GLU A 53 0.51 -2.94 -2.59
N GLY A 54 0.64 -1.61 -2.52
CA GLY A 54 -0.49 -0.70 -2.60
C GLY A 54 -1.20 -0.78 -3.96
N THR A 55 -0.42 -0.81 -5.04
CA THR A 55 -0.94 -0.91 -6.42
C THR A 55 -1.71 -2.21 -6.64
N PHE A 56 -1.17 -3.36 -6.23
CA PHE A 56 -1.85 -4.64 -6.38
C PHE A 56 -3.14 -4.69 -5.58
N ARG A 57 -3.11 -4.30 -4.30
CA ARG A 57 -4.30 -4.31 -3.46
C ARG A 57 -5.38 -3.38 -4.01
N ALA A 58 -5.00 -2.16 -4.42
CA ALA A 58 -5.94 -1.19 -4.98
C ALA A 58 -6.58 -1.70 -6.28
N THR A 59 -5.78 -2.23 -7.21
CA THR A 59 -6.25 -2.73 -8.51
C THR A 59 -7.13 -3.96 -8.36
N ILE A 60 -6.75 -4.95 -7.54
CA ILE A 60 -7.57 -6.14 -7.32
C ILE A 60 -8.90 -5.74 -6.70
N ARG A 61 -8.87 -4.93 -5.64
CA ARG A 61 -10.09 -4.48 -4.96
C ARG A 61 -11.01 -3.71 -5.91
N SER A 62 -10.49 -2.76 -6.69
CA SER A 62 -11.31 -2.00 -7.63
C SER A 62 -11.97 -2.91 -8.67
N GLU A 63 -11.22 -3.87 -9.21
CA GLU A 63 -11.74 -4.82 -10.20
C GLU A 63 -12.82 -5.73 -9.62
N LEU A 64 -12.68 -6.17 -8.35
CA LEU A 64 -13.69 -7.00 -7.68
C LEU A 64 -14.95 -6.19 -7.35
N CYS A 65 -14.81 -4.95 -6.86
CA CYS A 65 -15.95 -4.05 -6.66
C CYS A 65 -16.72 -3.82 -7.98
N LEU A 66 -16.01 -3.60 -9.08
CA LEU A 66 -16.63 -3.46 -10.42
C LEU A 66 -17.30 -4.74 -10.91
N GLN A 67 -16.89 -5.91 -10.40
CA GLN A 67 -17.56 -7.19 -10.64
C GLN A 67 -18.79 -7.41 -9.77
N GLY A 68 -19.12 -6.49 -8.86
CA GLY A 68 -20.29 -6.57 -7.98
C GLY A 68 -20.03 -7.18 -6.60
N TRP A 69 -18.77 -7.29 -6.18
CA TRP A 69 -18.43 -7.70 -4.83
C TRP A 69 -18.70 -6.57 -3.83
N SER A 70 -19.01 -6.92 -2.58
CA SER A 70 -18.95 -5.95 -1.50
C SER A 70 -17.54 -5.40 -1.32
N TRP A 71 -17.43 -4.16 -0.87
CA TRP A 71 -16.14 -3.51 -0.66
C TRP A 71 -15.27 -4.30 0.33
N GLN A 72 -15.86 -4.82 1.40
CA GLN A 72 -15.16 -5.58 2.44
C GLN A 72 -14.59 -6.88 1.87
N ALA A 73 -15.42 -7.70 1.21
CA ALA A 73 -14.96 -8.96 0.64
C ALA A 73 -13.91 -8.76 -0.45
N ALA A 74 -14.04 -7.69 -1.24
CA ALA A 74 -13.05 -7.32 -2.25
C ALA A 74 -11.71 -6.92 -1.62
N ASP A 75 -11.71 -6.16 -0.53
CA ASP A 75 -10.49 -5.74 0.17
C ASP A 75 -9.80 -6.90 0.88
N ASP A 76 -10.57 -7.76 1.57
CA ASP A 76 -10.06 -8.95 2.25
C ASP A 76 -9.42 -9.90 1.22
N THR A 77 -10.10 -10.16 0.10
CA THR A 77 -9.57 -10.99 -0.98
C THR A 77 -8.31 -10.38 -1.61
N ALA A 78 -8.28 -9.06 -1.80
CA ALA A 78 -7.10 -8.38 -2.32
C ALA A 78 -5.91 -8.50 -1.37
N GLN A 79 -6.14 -8.34 -0.07
CA GLN A 79 -5.13 -8.54 0.97
C GLN A 79 -4.59 -9.97 0.95
N ASP A 80 -5.47 -10.98 0.91
CA ASP A 80 -5.08 -12.39 0.90
C ASP A 80 -4.25 -12.75 -0.34
N VAL A 81 -4.68 -12.31 -1.53
CA VAL A 81 -3.93 -12.53 -2.78
C VAL A 81 -2.53 -11.92 -2.70
N VAL A 82 -2.42 -10.67 -2.21
CA VAL A 82 -1.12 -10.00 -2.07
C VAL A 82 -0.25 -10.68 -1.01
N ALA A 83 -0.84 -11.14 0.10
CA ALA A 83 -0.13 -11.87 1.14
C ALA A 83 0.47 -13.18 0.60
N VAL A 84 -0.27 -13.91 -0.23
CA VAL A 84 0.24 -15.13 -0.90
C VAL A 84 1.39 -14.79 -1.85
N VAL A 85 1.27 -13.72 -2.64
CA VAL A 85 2.38 -13.25 -3.51
C VAL A 85 3.63 -12.96 -2.69
N PHE A 86 3.52 -12.24 -1.57
CA PHE A 86 4.65 -11.92 -0.72
C PHE A 86 5.23 -13.12 0.01
N SER A 87 4.39 -14.09 0.39
CA SER A 87 4.88 -15.37 0.91
C SER A 87 5.71 -16.13 -0.13
N ILE A 88 5.27 -16.17 -1.40
CA ILE A 88 6.00 -16.83 -2.49
C ILE A 88 7.32 -16.11 -2.79
N LEU A 89 7.31 -14.79 -2.75
CA LEU A 89 8.51 -13.95 -2.93
C LEU A 89 9.38 -13.86 -1.68
N GLN A 90 9.03 -14.58 -0.60
CA GLN A 90 9.76 -14.62 0.68
C GLN A 90 10.07 -13.23 1.23
N VAL A 91 9.12 -12.30 1.08
CA VAL A 91 9.31 -10.90 1.49
C VAL A 91 9.39 -10.82 3.01
N LYS A 92 10.46 -10.21 3.52
CA LYS A 92 10.56 -9.83 4.93
C LYS A 92 10.11 -8.39 5.07
N ARG A 93 9.09 -8.16 5.89
CA ARG A 93 8.75 -6.80 6.31
C ARG A 93 9.77 -6.32 7.33
N PRO A 94 10.18 -5.04 7.27
CA PRO A 94 10.92 -4.45 8.36
C PRO A 94 10.08 -4.53 9.63
N ASP A 95 10.76 -4.66 10.77
CA ASP A 95 10.07 -4.55 12.03
C ASP A 95 9.54 -3.10 12.24
N TRP A 96 8.68 -2.92 13.24
CA TRP A 96 8.10 -1.59 13.52
C TRP A 96 9.16 -0.52 13.78
N TYR A 97 10.25 -0.89 14.46
CA TYR A 97 11.34 0.01 14.82
C TYR A 97 12.15 0.40 13.58
N GLU A 98 12.45 -0.55 12.69
CA GLU A 98 13.10 -0.33 11.40
C GLU A 98 12.29 0.58 10.46
N GLY A 99 10.96 0.61 10.63
CA GLY A 99 10.07 1.53 9.91
C GLY A 99 10.07 2.97 10.43
N GLN A 100 10.70 3.24 11.58
CA GLN A 100 10.74 4.60 12.13
C GLN A 100 11.79 5.47 11.44
N PRO A 101 11.54 6.79 11.30
CA PRO A 101 12.58 7.72 10.84
C PRO A 101 13.87 7.58 11.66
N ASP A 102 13.72 7.37 12.97
CA ASP A 102 14.81 7.23 13.93
C ASP A 102 15.75 6.05 13.64
N TRP A 103 15.29 4.99 12.96
CA TRP A 103 16.14 3.87 12.54
C TRP A 103 17.28 4.31 11.62
N THR A 104 16.99 5.26 10.73
CA THR A 104 17.97 5.80 9.78
C THR A 104 18.81 6.95 10.36
N ILE A 105 18.38 7.52 11.49
CA ILE A 105 19.07 8.62 12.17
C ILE A 105 20.08 8.02 13.14
N LYS A 106 21.38 8.08 12.81
CA LYS A 106 22.42 7.65 13.74
C LYS A 106 22.35 8.47 15.03
N ARG A 107 22.50 7.80 16.18
CA ARG A 107 22.50 8.43 17.51
C ARG A 107 23.57 9.51 17.56
N GLY A 108 23.19 10.76 17.78
CA GLY A 108 24.09 11.92 17.80
C GLY A 108 24.19 12.69 16.47
N THR A 109 23.55 12.23 15.39
CA THR A 109 23.43 13.03 14.16
C THR A 109 22.41 14.14 14.38
N LEU A 110 22.84 15.39 14.21
CA LEU A 110 21.93 16.52 14.19
C LEU A 110 21.03 16.38 12.95
N ILE A 111 19.73 16.17 13.14
CA ILE A 111 18.77 16.19 12.03
C ILE A 111 18.71 17.63 11.54
N GLU A 112 19.42 17.94 10.45
CA GLU A 112 19.29 19.24 9.80
C GLU A 112 17.88 19.38 9.26
N ARG A 113 17.11 20.27 9.89
CA ARG A 113 15.80 20.66 9.39
C ARG A 113 16.02 21.81 8.43
N THR A 114 15.49 21.67 7.22
CA THR A 114 15.41 22.78 6.25
C THR A 114 14.10 23.57 6.39
N ARG A 115 13.15 23.06 7.19
CA ARG A 115 11.80 23.63 7.35
C ARG A 115 11.38 23.75 8.81
N CYS A 116 10.62 24.79 9.11
CA CYS A 116 10.06 25.08 10.42
C CYS A 116 9.07 24.00 10.85
N ALA A 117 9.23 23.47 12.07
CA ALA A 117 8.38 22.41 12.61
C ALA A 117 6.91 22.84 12.84
N ASN A 118 6.62 24.14 12.91
CA ASN A 118 5.26 24.64 13.14
C ASN A 118 4.52 25.02 11.84
N CYS A 119 5.18 25.73 10.93
CA CYS A 119 4.54 26.32 9.73
C CYS A 119 5.05 25.76 8.39
N GLY A 120 6.10 24.93 8.38
CA GLY A 120 6.64 24.32 7.16
C GLY A 120 7.44 25.24 6.22
N HIS A 121 7.55 26.54 6.52
CA HIS A 121 8.43 27.47 5.78
C HIS A 121 9.90 27.10 5.92
N ALA A 122 10.71 27.50 4.93
CA ALA A 122 12.16 27.32 4.98
C ALA A 122 12.74 27.97 6.24
N LEU A 123 13.69 27.29 6.88
CA LEU A 123 14.38 27.83 8.04
C LEU A 123 15.39 28.90 7.57
N PRO A 124 15.37 30.10 8.18
CA PRO A 124 16.43 31.09 7.97
C PRO A 124 17.79 30.55 8.43
N GLU A 125 18.86 31.12 7.91
CA GLU A 125 20.23 30.72 8.27
C GLU A 125 20.45 30.84 9.79
N GLY A 126 21.05 29.82 10.41
CA GLY A 126 21.26 29.73 11.86
C GLY A 126 20.06 29.22 12.67
N HIS A 127 18.90 28.96 12.06
CA HIS A 127 17.74 28.39 12.74
C HIS A 127 17.68 26.86 12.62
N THR A 128 17.54 26.16 13.76
CA THR A 128 17.59 24.68 13.81
C THR A 128 16.23 23.97 13.85
N LYS A 129 15.15 24.66 14.27
CA LYS A 129 13.83 24.02 14.48
C LYS A 129 12.62 24.88 14.14
N PHE A 130 12.69 26.19 14.40
CA PHE A 130 11.58 27.13 14.17
C PHE A 130 12.08 28.37 13.42
N CYS A 131 11.30 28.86 12.47
CA CYS A 131 11.67 30.06 11.72
C CYS A 131 11.60 31.34 12.57
N SER A 132 10.84 31.32 13.67
CA SER A 132 10.67 32.50 14.54
C SER A 132 10.21 32.12 15.95
N THR A 133 10.41 33.03 16.91
CA THR A 133 9.93 32.89 18.30
C THR A 133 8.41 32.66 18.40
N PRO A 134 7.55 33.35 17.62
CA PRO A 134 6.13 33.05 17.57
C PRO A 134 5.83 31.59 17.20
N CYS A 135 6.51 31.05 16.18
CA CYS A 135 6.34 29.65 15.77
C CYS A 135 6.73 28.68 16.88
N ARG A 136 7.82 28.97 17.61
CA ARG A 136 8.22 28.18 18.80
C ARG A 136 7.15 28.20 19.89
N ARG A 137 6.58 29.37 20.20
CA ARG A 137 5.58 29.55 21.25
C ARG A 137 4.26 28.86 20.92
N VAL A 138 3.74 29.06 19.71
CA VAL A 138 2.48 28.43 19.24
C VAL A 138 2.62 26.91 19.23
N HIS A 139 3.74 26.38 18.74
CA HIS A 139 3.98 24.93 18.75
C HIS A 139 4.07 24.37 20.18
N GLY A 140 4.68 25.10 21.12
CA GLY A 140 4.71 24.69 22.53
C GLY A 140 3.32 24.62 23.17
N LEU A 141 2.45 25.58 22.87
CA LEU A 141 1.07 25.60 23.36
C LEU A 141 0.17 24.48 22.81
N ARG A 142 0.52 23.90 21.65
CA ARG A 142 -0.24 22.77 21.05
C ARG A 142 0.13 21.40 21.62
N LEU A 143 1.26 21.32 22.34
CA LEU A 143 1.76 20.10 22.94
C LEU A 143 1.41 19.98 24.43
N MET A 144 0.78 21.01 24.99
CA MET A 144 0.18 21.02 26.33
C MET A 144 -1.33 20.82 26.19
#